data_AF-A0A147HAV0-F1
#
_entry.id   AF-A0A147HAV0-F1
#
_cell.length_a   1.000
_cell.length_b   1.000
_cell.length_c   1.000
_cell.angle_alpha   90.00
_cell.angle_beta   90.00
_cell.angle_gamma   90.00
#
_symmetry.space_group_name_H-M   'P 1'
#
loop_
_entity.id
_entity.type
_entity.pdbx_description
1 polymer ?
#
loop_
_entity_poly.entity_id
_entity_poly.type
_entity_poly.pdbx_seq_one_letter_code
_entity_poly.pdbx_strand_id
1 'polypeptide(L)'
;DAVAEPDALRDEALALLRRCVAGEVDWRAQVARKRAALPGDAATFAAMAQQVLAELAPRLGRHQPAAPMALAMMAEGAAQPRDEALRLEAEAFGRVARTQAAASLVRTFLNEQAVRKAAKKQAAGAKAPARAAVLGAGIMGGGIAFSSALVGIPVRMKDIRADQLDLGMTEAAKQLARRVQAGRLTQAKADAVLAAITPQLDDAGLDAADLVVEAIVERLAVKQQVLAALEPQLRPDALIATNTSSLRLADIARPLARPQNLVGMHFFNPVPAMPLVEVVRGPQTSDAAVAAAVAYALAMKKTPIVVADGPGFLVNRVLTAYFNAFNELVAEGVDFTAIDRAMEAFGWPMGPAWLNDVVGMDTGAHVGDVITAGHPARMRAIEANPVHRMVRAGRLGQKSGAGFYRYERDAAGKPRRSADPAAQALLADLAPGGFTPMAEEAIVERLMLPLLAEAIAALEDGSVASAAELDMALLLGVGFPAWLGGPLQYADWLGAAELLRRLEAHAAHGPAYAPPELLRQMAAQQRRFHPL
;
A
#
# COMPACT_ATOMS: atom_id res chain seq x y z
N ASP A 1 -26.77 -24.08 14.42
CA ASP A 1 -28.03 -24.73 14.83
C ASP A 1 -29.26 -23.96 14.38
N ALA A 2 -29.33 -22.63 14.56
CA ALA A 2 -30.40 -21.78 14.02
C ALA A 2 -29.91 -20.33 13.80
N VAL A 3 -30.69 -19.52 13.06
CA VAL A 3 -30.50 -18.07 12.87
C VAL A 3 -31.75 -17.38 13.38
N ALA A 4 -31.58 -16.32 14.18
CA ALA A 4 -32.66 -15.57 14.80
C ALA A 4 -32.46 -14.07 14.57
N GLU A 5 -33.56 -13.31 14.55
CA GLU A 5 -33.50 -11.85 14.62
C GLU A 5 -32.93 -11.40 15.98
N PRO A 6 -32.19 -10.27 16.05
CA PRO A 6 -31.53 -9.85 17.29
C PRO A 6 -32.46 -9.77 18.51
N ASP A 7 -33.69 -9.31 18.31
CA ASP A 7 -34.69 -9.16 19.37
C ASP A 7 -35.27 -10.50 19.85
N ALA A 8 -35.28 -11.53 18.99
CA ALA A 8 -35.79 -12.87 19.30
C ALA A 8 -34.70 -13.84 19.80
N LEU A 9 -33.42 -13.50 19.60
CA LEU A 9 -32.27 -14.37 19.85
C LEU A 9 -32.29 -14.98 21.25
N ARG A 10 -32.62 -14.18 22.27
CA ARG A 10 -32.67 -14.65 23.66
C ARG A 10 -33.74 -15.71 23.85
N ASP A 11 -34.94 -15.46 23.34
CA ASP A 11 -36.09 -16.34 23.56
C ASP A 11 -35.94 -17.64 22.79
N GLU A 12 -35.43 -17.58 21.55
CA GLU A 12 -35.10 -18.76 20.76
C GLU A 12 -33.99 -19.61 21.39
N ALA A 13 -32.94 -18.97 21.93
CA ALA A 13 -31.88 -19.67 22.64
C ALA A 13 -32.40 -20.38 23.91
N LEU A 14 -33.27 -19.72 24.68
CA LEU A 14 -33.90 -20.31 25.86
C LEU A 14 -34.87 -21.44 25.48
N ALA A 15 -35.60 -21.31 24.37
CA ALA A 15 -36.45 -22.37 23.86
C ALA A 15 -35.62 -23.60 23.48
N LEU A 16 -34.51 -23.43 22.74
CA LEU A 16 -33.60 -24.53 22.43
C LEU A 16 -33.04 -25.18 23.70
N LEU A 17 -32.63 -24.39 24.70
CA LEU A 17 -32.14 -24.91 25.98
C LEU A 17 -33.20 -25.74 26.70
N ARG A 18 -34.46 -25.28 26.76
CA ARG A 18 -35.57 -26.03 27.36
C ARG A 18 -35.79 -27.38 26.66
N ARG A 19 -35.70 -27.40 25.32
CA ARG A 19 -35.81 -28.64 24.54
C ARG A 19 -34.65 -29.61 24.81
N CYS A 20 -33.43 -29.10 25.01
CA CYS A 20 -32.30 -29.91 25.47
C CYS A 20 -32.52 -30.50 26.87
N VAL A 21 -33.11 -29.73 27.80
CA VAL A 21 -33.44 -30.20 29.17
C VAL A 21 -34.55 -31.24 29.13
N ALA A 22 -35.57 -31.04 28.29
CA ALA A 22 -36.67 -31.97 28.07
C ALA A 22 -36.26 -33.26 27.35
N GLY A 23 -35.02 -33.36 26.86
CA GLY A 23 -34.52 -34.52 26.13
C GLY A 23 -34.96 -34.60 24.66
N GLU A 24 -35.61 -33.56 24.14
CA GLU A 24 -36.02 -33.47 22.73
C GLU A 24 -34.84 -33.25 21.79
N VAL A 25 -33.75 -32.69 22.31
CA VAL A 25 -32.50 -32.45 21.58
C VAL A 25 -31.36 -33.14 22.32
N ASP A 26 -30.72 -34.10 21.66
CA ASP A 26 -29.57 -34.81 22.20
C ASP A 26 -28.28 -33.98 22.10
N TRP A 27 -28.14 -33.04 23.03
CA TRP A 27 -26.93 -32.23 23.16
C TRP A 27 -25.71 -33.07 23.59
N ARG A 28 -25.91 -34.22 24.25
CA ARG A 28 -24.82 -35.09 24.71
C ARG A 28 -24.14 -35.78 23.54
N ALA A 29 -24.89 -36.24 22.54
CA ALA A 29 -24.32 -36.76 21.30
C ALA A 29 -23.44 -35.71 20.59
N GLN A 30 -23.85 -34.45 20.57
CA GLN A 30 -23.05 -33.36 19.99
C GLN A 30 -21.75 -33.10 20.77
N VAL A 31 -21.79 -33.19 22.11
CA VAL A 31 -20.59 -33.08 22.95
C VAL A 31 -19.67 -34.28 22.75
N ALA A 32 -20.21 -35.50 22.69
CA ALA A 32 -19.44 -36.72 22.44
C ALA A 32 -18.73 -36.67 21.09
N ARG A 33 -19.43 -36.21 20.03
CA ARG A 33 -18.85 -36.03 18.69
C ARG A 33 -17.62 -35.11 18.69
N LYS A 34 -17.63 -34.02 19.47
CA LYS A 34 -16.49 -33.09 19.59
C LYS A 34 -15.36 -33.61 20.48
N ARG A 35 -15.57 -34.71 21.21
CA ARG A 35 -14.57 -35.33 22.10
C ARG A 35 -13.89 -36.54 21.46
N ALA A 36 -14.58 -37.20 20.54
CA ALA A 36 -14.06 -38.34 19.79
C ALA A 36 -13.13 -37.90 18.65
N ALA A 37 -12.28 -38.83 18.21
CA ALA A 37 -11.54 -38.70 16.97
C ALA A 37 -12.49 -38.65 15.76
N LEU A 38 -12.05 -38.02 14.67
CA LEU A 38 -12.76 -38.07 13.40
C LEU A 38 -12.69 -39.48 12.81
N PRO A 39 -13.76 -39.95 12.16
CA PRO A 39 -13.74 -41.23 11.45
C PRO A 39 -12.79 -41.14 10.25
N GLY A 40 -11.81 -42.03 10.19
CA GLY A 40 -10.80 -42.08 9.12
C GLY A 40 -9.45 -42.59 9.65
N ASP A 41 -8.47 -42.67 8.76
CA ASP A 41 -7.10 -43.02 9.10
C ASP A 41 -6.13 -41.83 8.89
N ALA A 42 -4.97 -41.90 9.54
CA ALA A 42 -3.98 -40.82 9.52
C ALA A 42 -3.43 -40.52 8.12
N ALA A 43 -3.33 -41.52 7.23
CA ALA A 43 -2.83 -41.32 5.87
C ALA A 43 -3.83 -40.51 5.04
N THR A 44 -5.13 -40.79 5.19
CA THR A 44 -6.21 -40.02 4.57
C THR A 44 -6.18 -38.56 5.03
N PHE A 45 -6.07 -38.29 6.32
CA PHE A 45 -6.01 -36.91 6.83
C PHE A 45 -4.76 -36.16 6.37
N ALA A 46 -3.60 -36.82 6.32
CA ALA A 46 -2.36 -36.24 5.80
C ALA A 46 -2.49 -35.87 4.31
N ALA A 47 -3.08 -36.75 3.49
CA ALA A 47 -3.32 -36.48 2.08
C ALA A 47 -4.26 -35.29 1.88
N MET A 48 -5.34 -35.19 2.67
CA MET A 48 -6.25 -34.05 2.64
C MET A 48 -5.54 -32.73 2.99
N ALA A 49 -4.71 -32.72 4.05
CA ALA A 49 -3.97 -31.52 4.42
C ALA A 49 -2.96 -31.10 3.34
N GLN A 50 -2.28 -32.05 2.69
CA GLN A 50 -1.40 -31.76 1.56
C GLN A 50 -2.15 -31.19 0.36
N GLN A 51 -3.32 -31.74 0.04
CA GLN A 51 -4.17 -31.23 -1.03
C GLN A 51 -4.61 -29.78 -0.74
N VAL A 52 -5.15 -29.52 0.47
CA VAL A 52 -5.56 -28.17 0.86
C VAL A 52 -4.38 -27.21 0.88
N LEU A 53 -3.21 -27.65 1.33
CA LEU A 53 -2.00 -26.82 1.30
C LEU A 53 -1.59 -26.48 -0.15
N ALA A 54 -1.67 -27.43 -1.08
CA ALA A 54 -1.38 -27.18 -2.50
C ALA A 54 -2.38 -26.22 -3.14
N GLU A 55 -3.68 -26.33 -2.81
CA GLU A 55 -4.72 -25.40 -3.25
C GLU A 55 -4.53 -23.98 -2.69
N LEU A 56 -4.03 -23.88 -1.46
CA LEU A 56 -3.75 -22.61 -0.79
C LEU A 56 -2.38 -22.01 -1.15
N ALA A 57 -1.41 -22.81 -1.59
CA ALA A 57 -0.03 -22.40 -1.84
C ALA A 57 0.10 -21.12 -2.72
N PRO A 58 -0.70 -20.92 -3.79
CA PRO A 58 -0.63 -19.67 -4.58
C PRO A 58 -1.07 -18.42 -3.81
N ARG A 59 -1.80 -18.58 -2.70
CA ARG A 59 -2.33 -17.50 -1.85
C ARG A 59 -1.57 -17.36 -0.54
N LEU A 60 -0.86 -18.41 -0.11
CA LEU A 60 -0.04 -18.41 1.09
C LEU A 60 1.29 -17.74 0.79
N GLY A 61 1.63 -16.71 1.56
CA GLY A 61 2.97 -16.15 1.51
C GLY A 61 3.99 -17.23 1.89
N ARG A 62 5.01 -17.45 1.06
CA ARG A 62 6.10 -18.42 1.29
C ARG A 62 6.71 -18.30 2.69
N HIS A 63 6.67 -17.10 3.27
CA HIS A 63 7.26 -16.73 4.55
C HIS A 63 6.29 -16.76 5.74
N GLN A 64 5.08 -17.31 5.56
CA GLN A 64 4.06 -17.38 6.62
C GLN A 64 3.79 -18.84 7.01
N PRO A 65 4.53 -19.40 7.99
CA PRO A 65 4.49 -20.83 8.32
C PRO A 65 3.22 -21.26 9.07
N ALA A 66 2.40 -20.32 9.55
CA ALA A 66 1.25 -20.61 10.41
C ALA A 66 0.21 -21.54 9.74
N ALA A 67 -0.13 -21.31 8.46
CA ALA A 67 -1.11 -22.14 7.76
C ALA A 67 -0.60 -23.57 7.50
N PRO A 68 0.62 -23.79 6.95
CA PRO A 68 1.20 -25.13 6.85
C PRO A 68 1.26 -25.86 8.20
N MET A 69 1.69 -25.17 9.27
CA MET A 69 1.78 -25.75 10.62
C MET A 69 0.40 -26.11 11.18
N ALA A 70 -0.62 -25.28 10.94
CA ALA A 70 -1.98 -25.53 11.37
C ALA A 70 -2.58 -26.74 10.63
N LEU A 71 -2.37 -26.85 9.31
CA LEU A 71 -2.86 -27.98 8.52
C LEU A 71 -2.19 -29.30 8.93
N ALA A 72 -0.87 -29.29 9.17
CA ALA A 72 -0.16 -30.45 9.67
C ALA A 72 -0.69 -30.88 11.06
N MET A 73 -0.89 -29.92 11.97
CA MET A 73 -1.48 -30.18 13.28
C MET A 73 -2.90 -30.72 13.17
N MET A 74 -3.74 -30.14 12.31
CA MET A 74 -5.12 -30.60 12.10
C MET A 74 -5.16 -32.04 11.55
N ALA A 75 -4.26 -32.40 10.65
CA ALA A 75 -4.16 -33.77 10.13
C ALA A 75 -3.78 -34.77 11.22
N GLU A 76 -2.81 -34.42 12.07
CA GLU A 76 -2.38 -35.25 13.19
C GLU A 76 -3.48 -35.37 14.27
N GLY A 77 -4.09 -34.24 14.63
CA GLY A 77 -5.14 -34.16 15.64
C GLY A 77 -6.47 -34.79 15.21
N ALA A 78 -6.74 -34.94 13.92
CA ALA A 78 -7.98 -35.52 13.40
C ALA A 78 -8.19 -36.96 13.89
N ALA A 79 -7.12 -37.75 14.01
CA ALA A 79 -7.18 -39.14 14.48
C ALA A 79 -7.16 -39.26 16.02
N GLN A 80 -7.16 -38.14 16.75
CA GLN A 80 -6.99 -38.11 18.19
C GLN A 80 -8.27 -37.71 18.93
N PRO A 81 -8.47 -38.19 20.18
CA PRO A 81 -9.50 -37.61 21.05
C PRO A 81 -9.14 -36.17 21.40
N ARG A 82 -10.15 -35.38 21.79
CA ARG A 82 -10.03 -33.93 22.03
C ARG A 82 -8.83 -33.55 22.90
N ASP A 83 -8.58 -34.24 23.99
CA ASP A 83 -7.55 -33.82 24.94
C ASP A 83 -6.15 -33.95 24.32
N GLU A 84 -5.92 -34.97 23.49
CA GLU A 84 -4.68 -35.13 22.74
C GLU A 84 -4.60 -34.16 21.56
N ALA A 85 -5.70 -33.92 20.84
CA ALA A 85 -5.76 -32.88 19.82
C ALA A 85 -5.46 -31.48 20.37
N LEU A 86 -5.93 -31.15 21.57
CA LEU A 86 -5.62 -29.89 22.27
C LEU A 86 -4.14 -29.81 22.68
N ARG A 87 -3.52 -30.94 23.07
CA ARG A 87 -2.07 -30.99 23.33
C ARG A 87 -1.28 -30.66 22.07
N LEU A 88 -1.63 -31.27 20.93
CA LEU A 88 -1.01 -31.00 19.63
C LEU A 88 -1.23 -29.55 19.18
N GLU A 89 -2.43 -29.01 19.38
CA GLU A 89 -2.75 -27.61 19.10
C GLU A 89 -1.87 -26.66 19.93
N ALA A 90 -1.75 -26.91 21.24
CA ALA A 90 -0.93 -26.09 22.13
C ALA A 90 0.56 -26.10 21.72
N GLU A 91 1.09 -27.26 21.32
CA GLU A 91 2.46 -27.37 20.82
C GLU A 91 2.67 -26.65 19.50
N ALA A 92 1.76 -26.83 18.54
CA ALA A 92 1.80 -26.13 17.27
C ALA A 92 1.69 -24.61 17.45
N PHE A 93 0.75 -24.16 18.29
CA PHE A 93 0.59 -22.75 18.64
C PHE A 93 1.86 -22.19 19.28
N GLY A 94 2.46 -22.90 20.23
CA GLY A 94 3.72 -22.50 20.87
C GLY A 94 4.86 -22.31 19.87
N ARG A 95 4.93 -23.15 18.82
CA ARG A 95 5.88 -22.97 17.72
C ARG A 95 5.53 -21.75 16.86
N VAL A 96 4.26 -21.61 16.43
CA VAL A 96 3.80 -20.48 15.60
C VAL A 96 4.05 -19.14 16.28
N ALA A 97 3.70 -19.01 17.57
CA ALA A 97 3.83 -17.79 18.34
C ALA A 97 5.28 -17.31 18.50
N ARG A 98 6.27 -18.20 18.32
CA ARG A 98 7.70 -17.88 18.35
C ARG A 98 8.27 -17.55 16.97
N THR A 99 7.49 -17.63 15.91
CA THR A 99 7.96 -17.30 14.57
C THR A 99 8.08 -15.79 14.39
N GLN A 100 9.07 -15.40 13.58
CA GLN A 100 9.30 -14.02 13.18
C GLN A 100 8.04 -13.42 12.51
N ALA A 101 7.41 -14.18 11.61
CA ALA A 101 6.20 -13.73 10.90
C ALA A 101 5.01 -13.48 11.84
N ALA A 102 4.80 -14.33 12.85
CA ALA A 102 3.71 -14.12 13.82
C ALA A 102 3.91 -12.83 14.61
N ALA A 103 5.12 -12.56 15.11
CA ALA A 103 5.43 -11.33 15.82
C ALA A 103 5.20 -10.08 14.94
N SER A 104 5.62 -10.13 13.67
CA SER A 104 5.44 -9.03 12.72
C SER A 104 3.97 -8.78 12.37
N LEU A 105 3.17 -9.83 12.19
CA LEU A 105 1.72 -9.71 11.92
C LEU A 105 0.96 -9.19 13.15
N VAL A 106 1.33 -9.63 14.35
CA VAL A 106 0.79 -9.07 15.60
C VAL A 106 1.17 -7.59 15.74
N ARG A 107 2.43 -7.22 15.45
CA ARG A 107 2.84 -5.81 15.43
C ARG A 107 2.04 -5.01 14.42
N THR A 108 1.83 -5.54 13.23
CA THR A 108 1.04 -4.88 12.17
C THR A 108 -0.37 -4.55 12.68
N PHE A 109 -1.02 -5.50 13.36
CA PHE A 109 -2.32 -5.26 13.99
C PHE A 109 -2.28 -4.15 15.05
N LEU A 110 -1.26 -4.12 15.90
CA LEU A 110 -1.09 -3.05 16.90
C LEU A 110 -0.84 -1.68 16.23
N ASN A 111 -0.03 -1.65 15.17
CA ASN A 111 0.26 -0.45 14.40
C ASN A 111 -1.01 0.07 13.71
N GLU A 112 -1.84 -0.80 13.14
CA GLU A 112 -3.14 -0.44 12.57
C GLU A 112 -4.05 0.25 13.61
N GLN A 113 -4.11 -0.29 14.84
CA GLN A 113 -4.86 0.34 15.92
C GLN A 113 -4.29 1.71 16.31
N ALA A 114 -2.96 1.83 16.38
CA ALA A 114 -2.28 3.09 16.69
C ALA A 114 -2.58 4.16 15.63
N VAL A 115 -2.44 3.82 14.35
CA VAL A 115 -2.76 4.70 13.22
C VAL A 115 -4.23 5.11 13.25
N ARG A 116 -5.16 4.17 13.47
CA ARG A 116 -6.59 4.48 13.57
C ARG A 116 -6.90 5.44 14.73
N LYS A 117 -6.22 5.28 15.87
CA LYS A 117 -6.36 6.18 17.02
C LYS A 117 -5.79 7.57 16.71
N ALA A 118 -4.62 7.64 16.07
CA ALA A 118 -4.00 8.89 15.64
C ALA A 118 -4.89 9.65 14.65
N ALA A 119 -5.39 8.98 13.62
CA ALA A 119 -6.30 9.55 12.63
C ALA A 119 -7.60 10.09 13.27
N LYS A 120 -8.22 9.34 14.20
CA LYS A 120 -9.39 9.83 14.94
C LYS A 120 -9.09 11.07 15.78
N LYS A 121 -7.91 11.13 16.39
CA LYS A 121 -7.46 12.30 17.17
C LYS A 121 -7.22 13.50 16.25
N GLN A 122 -6.59 13.30 15.11
CA GLN A 122 -6.31 14.36 14.13
C GLN A 122 -7.59 14.90 13.48
N ALA A 123 -8.59 14.05 13.24
CA ALA A 123 -9.90 14.46 12.73
C ALA A 123 -10.85 15.01 13.82
N ALA A 124 -10.43 15.06 15.09
CA ALA A 124 -11.32 15.45 16.18
C ALA A 124 -11.84 16.88 15.98
N GLY A 125 -13.16 17.06 16.03
CA GLY A 125 -13.82 18.35 15.83
C GLY A 125 -14.02 18.76 14.37
N ALA A 126 -13.42 18.06 13.41
CA ALA A 126 -13.66 18.29 11.99
C ALA A 126 -14.85 17.45 11.48
N LYS A 127 -15.64 18.02 10.57
CA LYS A 127 -16.64 17.28 9.79
C LYS A 127 -16.03 16.92 8.44
N ALA A 128 -16.36 15.72 7.95
CA ALA A 128 -16.02 15.37 6.58
C ALA A 128 -16.73 16.34 5.61
N PRO A 129 -16.07 16.75 4.50
CA PRO A 129 -16.70 17.45 3.39
C PRO A 129 -18.01 16.78 2.96
N ALA A 130 -19.09 17.55 2.82
CA ALA A 130 -20.37 17.06 2.36
C ALA A 130 -20.47 17.09 0.83
N ARG A 131 -19.72 17.97 0.16
CA ARG A 131 -19.61 18.08 -1.29
C ARG A 131 -18.16 18.22 -1.70
N ALA A 132 -17.70 17.38 -2.63
CA ALA A 132 -16.34 17.45 -3.14
C ALA A 132 -16.33 17.84 -4.63
N ALA A 133 -15.19 18.32 -5.09
CA ALA A 133 -14.87 18.43 -6.51
C ALA A 133 -13.50 17.81 -6.77
N VAL A 134 -13.28 17.34 -7.99
CA VAL A 134 -12.00 16.80 -8.46
C VAL A 134 -11.62 17.50 -9.76
N LEU A 135 -10.40 18.05 -9.82
CA LEU A 135 -9.85 18.68 -11.02
C LEU A 135 -8.95 17.67 -11.74
N GLY A 136 -9.28 17.34 -12.98
CA GLY A 136 -8.72 16.24 -13.75
C GLY A 136 -9.62 15.00 -13.65
N ALA A 137 -9.94 14.40 -14.80
CA ALA A 137 -10.78 13.21 -14.92
C ALA A 137 -10.02 11.97 -15.42
N GLY A 138 -8.68 12.05 -15.51
CA GLY A 138 -7.83 10.90 -15.81
C GLY A 138 -7.92 9.79 -14.75
N ILE A 139 -7.03 8.79 -14.84
CA ILE A 139 -7.06 7.59 -13.99
C ILE A 139 -7.20 7.91 -12.48
N MET A 140 -6.40 8.86 -11.99
CA MET A 140 -6.44 9.26 -10.57
C MET A 140 -7.72 10.03 -10.25
N GLY A 141 -8.06 11.05 -11.04
CA GLY A 141 -9.22 11.90 -10.81
C GLY A 141 -10.55 11.14 -10.83
N GLY A 142 -10.76 10.30 -11.85
CA GLY A 142 -11.92 9.40 -11.91
C GLY A 142 -11.97 8.40 -10.76
N GLY A 143 -10.80 7.88 -10.32
CA GLY A 143 -10.70 7.00 -9.16
C GLY A 143 -11.05 7.68 -7.83
N ILE A 144 -10.65 8.94 -7.65
CA ILE A 144 -10.99 9.77 -6.47
C ILE A 144 -12.49 10.09 -6.47
N ALA A 145 -13.02 10.56 -7.61
CA ALA A 145 -14.44 10.87 -7.75
C ALA A 145 -15.31 9.65 -7.47
N PHE A 146 -14.97 8.49 -8.05
CA PHE A 146 -15.63 7.23 -7.80
C PHE A 146 -15.56 6.81 -6.32
N SER A 147 -14.39 6.89 -5.68
CA SER A 147 -14.21 6.47 -4.29
C SER A 147 -15.02 7.33 -3.32
N SER A 148 -15.17 8.62 -3.61
CA SER A 148 -15.97 9.55 -2.83
C SER A 148 -17.48 9.33 -3.02
N ALA A 149 -17.94 9.20 -4.27
CA ALA A 149 -19.34 8.91 -4.59
C ALA A 149 -19.81 7.56 -4.01
N LEU A 150 -18.92 6.56 -3.97
CA LEU A 150 -19.20 5.24 -3.42
C LEU A 150 -19.58 5.28 -1.93
N VAL A 151 -19.10 6.27 -1.17
CA VAL A 151 -19.46 6.46 0.25
C VAL A 151 -20.55 7.51 0.45
N GLY A 152 -21.19 7.97 -0.63
CA GLY A 152 -22.32 8.90 -0.60
C GLY A 152 -21.94 10.37 -0.56
N ILE A 153 -20.69 10.73 -0.85
CA ILE A 153 -20.26 12.13 -0.97
C ILE A 153 -20.32 12.51 -2.46
N PRO A 154 -21.24 13.41 -2.88
CA PRO A 154 -21.36 13.82 -4.28
C PRO A 154 -20.10 14.57 -4.74
N VAL A 155 -19.71 14.32 -6.00
CA VAL A 155 -18.50 14.87 -6.60
C VAL A 155 -18.78 15.51 -7.95
N ARG A 156 -18.30 16.75 -8.12
CA ARG A 156 -18.11 17.35 -9.45
C ARG A 156 -16.74 16.98 -10.00
N MET A 157 -16.71 16.30 -11.14
CA MET A 157 -15.47 15.90 -11.80
C MET A 157 -15.24 16.81 -13.00
N LYS A 158 -14.26 17.71 -12.90
CA LYS A 158 -13.94 18.69 -13.94
C LYS A 158 -12.72 18.24 -14.75
N ASP A 159 -12.80 18.29 -16.06
CA ASP A 159 -11.63 18.23 -16.95
C ASP A 159 -11.75 19.27 -18.07
N ILE A 160 -10.65 19.56 -18.75
CA ILE A 160 -10.66 20.41 -19.95
C ILE A 160 -10.99 19.62 -21.21
N ARG A 161 -10.98 18.28 -21.16
CA ARG A 161 -11.29 17.41 -22.29
C ARG A 161 -12.43 16.45 -21.98
N ALA A 162 -13.40 16.37 -22.90
CA ALA A 162 -14.55 15.48 -22.76
C ALA A 162 -14.15 13.99 -22.75
N ASP A 163 -13.14 13.60 -23.55
CA ASP A 163 -12.68 12.21 -23.61
C ASP A 163 -12.11 11.70 -22.27
N GLN A 164 -11.51 12.58 -21.47
CA GLN A 164 -11.05 12.25 -20.12
C GLN A 164 -12.22 12.06 -19.15
N LEU A 165 -13.29 12.86 -19.28
CA LEU A 165 -14.51 12.68 -18.50
C LEU A 165 -15.18 11.34 -18.82
N ASP A 166 -15.30 11.01 -20.11
CA ASP A 166 -15.85 9.73 -20.58
C ASP A 166 -15.03 8.54 -20.06
N LEU A 167 -13.70 8.65 -20.06
CA LEU A 167 -12.81 7.65 -19.48
C LEU A 167 -13.09 7.43 -17.99
N GLY A 168 -13.16 8.51 -17.21
CA GLY A 168 -13.45 8.47 -15.77
C GLY A 168 -14.80 7.83 -15.46
N MET A 169 -15.85 8.23 -16.19
CA MET A 169 -17.21 7.69 -16.03
C MET A 169 -17.29 6.22 -16.45
N THR A 170 -16.61 5.84 -17.53
CA THR A 170 -16.57 4.45 -18.03
C THR A 170 -15.92 3.51 -17.02
N GLU A 171 -14.78 3.90 -16.44
CA GLU A 171 -14.11 3.06 -15.44
C GLU A 171 -14.92 2.98 -14.13
N ALA A 172 -15.62 4.04 -13.72
CA ALA A 172 -16.56 3.99 -12.60
C ALA A 172 -17.71 2.99 -12.84
N ALA A 173 -18.36 3.07 -14.02
CA ALA A 173 -19.45 2.18 -14.40
C ALA A 173 -19.00 0.70 -14.45
N LYS A 174 -17.83 0.44 -15.03
CA LYS A 174 -17.22 -0.89 -15.10
C LYS A 174 -16.92 -1.48 -13.72
N GLN A 175 -16.41 -0.67 -12.79
CA GLN A 175 -16.15 -1.12 -11.42
C GLN A 175 -17.44 -1.46 -10.67
N LEU A 176 -18.49 -0.65 -10.84
CA LEU A 176 -19.79 -0.90 -10.24
C LEU A 176 -20.44 -2.16 -10.82
N ALA A 177 -20.42 -2.34 -12.14
CA ALA A 177 -20.94 -3.53 -12.81
C ALA A 177 -20.30 -4.82 -12.26
N ARG A 178 -18.97 -4.83 -12.04
CA ARG A 178 -18.27 -5.96 -11.40
C ARG A 178 -18.76 -6.25 -9.98
N ARG A 179 -19.05 -5.21 -9.19
CA ARG A 179 -19.58 -5.37 -7.81
C ARG A 179 -21.02 -5.89 -7.81
N VAL A 180 -21.84 -5.45 -8.77
CA VAL A 180 -23.21 -5.95 -8.97
C VAL A 180 -23.19 -7.41 -9.39
N GLN A 181 -22.37 -7.76 -10.39
CA GLN A 181 -22.20 -9.14 -10.84
C GLN A 181 -21.71 -10.08 -9.72
N ALA A 182 -20.86 -9.57 -8.82
CA ALA A 182 -20.38 -10.31 -7.66
C ALA A 182 -21.37 -10.35 -6.47
N GLY A 183 -22.58 -9.78 -6.60
CA GLY A 183 -23.58 -9.73 -5.53
C GLY A 183 -23.22 -8.82 -4.35
N ARG A 184 -22.20 -7.96 -4.50
CA ARG A 184 -21.71 -7.06 -3.43
C ARG A 184 -22.43 -5.72 -3.38
N LEU A 185 -23.20 -5.40 -4.42
CA LEU A 185 -23.94 -4.14 -4.56
C LEU A 185 -25.21 -4.38 -5.38
N THR A 186 -26.31 -3.69 -5.08
CA THR A 186 -27.52 -3.74 -5.92
C THR A 186 -27.40 -2.78 -7.10
N GLN A 187 -28.13 -3.03 -8.19
CA GLN A 187 -28.14 -2.15 -9.36
C GLN A 187 -28.58 -0.72 -8.97
N ALA A 188 -29.66 -0.58 -8.19
CA ALA A 188 -30.13 0.73 -7.74
C ALA A 188 -29.07 1.53 -6.95
N LYS A 189 -28.24 0.86 -6.13
CA LYS A 189 -27.13 1.51 -5.42
C LYS A 189 -26.00 1.89 -6.39
N ALA A 190 -25.72 1.07 -7.40
CA ALA A 190 -24.74 1.42 -8.43
C ALA A 190 -25.17 2.67 -9.22
N ASP A 191 -26.43 2.72 -9.63
CA ASP A 191 -26.99 3.86 -10.38
C ASP A 191 -26.93 5.15 -9.54
N ALA A 192 -27.23 5.06 -8.24
CA ALA A 192 -27.11 6.19 -7.32
C ALA A 192 -25.67 6.70 -7.17
N VAL A 193 -24.68 5.80 -7.16
CA VAL A 193 -23.25 6.19 -7.13
C VAL A 193 -22.84 6.90 -8.42
N LEU A 194 -23.27 6.42 -9.59
CA LEU A 194 -22.98 7.10 -10.86
C LEU A 194 -23.64 8.48 -10.92
N ALA A 195 -24.90 8.59 -10.49
CA ALA A 195 -25.61 9.87 -10.45
C ALA A 195 -24.99 10.89 -9.49
N ALA A 196 -24.24 10.44 -8.49
CA ALA A 196 -23.51 11.30 -7.57
C ALA A 196 -22.22 11.89 -8.17
N ILE A 197 -21.79 11.42 -9.35
CA ILE A 197 -20.64 11.98 -10.09
C ILE A 197 -21.17 12.88 -11.21
N THR A 198 -20.89 14.17 -11.12
CA THR A 198 -21.26 15.15 -12.15
C THR A 198 -20.04 15.49 -13.00
N PRO A 199 -19.86 14.91 -14.20
CA PRO A 199 -18.80 15.30 -15.13
C PRO A 199 -19.11 16.67 -15.74
N GLN A 200 -18.12 17.57 -15.80
CA GLN A 200 -18.30 18.91 -16.37
C GLN A 200 -17.00 19.46 -16.97
N LEU A 201 -17.13 20.39 -17.94
CA LEU A 201 -16.00 21.10 -18.56
C LEU A 201 -15.79 22.50 -17.94
N ASP A 202 -16.83 23.06 -17.33
CA ASP A 202 -16.82 24.40 -16.74
C ASP A 202 -16.58 24.38 -15.21
N ASP A 203 -16.50 25.57 -14.63
CA ASP A 203 -16.32 25.77 -13.19
C ASP A 203 -17.66 25.88 -12.44
N ALA A 204 -18.79 25.58 -13.08
CA ALA A 204 -20.11 25.79 -12.48
C ALA A 204 -20.31 24.91 -11.23
N GLY A 205 -20.74 25.53 -10.13
CA GLY A 205 -21.03 24.86 -8.87
C GLY A 205 -19.79 24.43 -8.06
N LEU A 206 -18.56 24.80 -8.47
CA LEU A 206 -17.35 24.58 -7.67
C LEU A 206 -17.31 25.47 -6.43
N ASP A 207 -17.95 26.64 -6.47
CA ASP A 207 -18.16 27.57 -5.35
C ASP A 207 -18.90 26.92 -4.17
N ALA A 208 -19.67 25.87 -4.43
CA ALA A 208 -20.40 25.11 -3.43
C ALA A 208 -19.58 23.97 -2.79
N ALA A 209 -18.41 23.63 -3.32
CA ALA A 209 -17.59 22.52 -2.82
C ALA A 209 -17.01 22.86 -1.44
N ASP A 210 -17.05 21.89 -0.52
CA ASP A 210 -16.36 22.01 0.77
C ASP A 210 -14.87 21.64 0.63
N LEU A 211 -14.56 20.79 -0.36
CA LEU A 211 -13.22 20.33 -0.70
C LEU A 211 -13.06 20.22 -2.23
N VAL A 212 -11.95 20.73 -2.76
CA VAL A 212 -11.50 20.45 -4.13
C VAL A 212 -10.22 19.64 -4.09
N VAL A 213 -10.17 18.50 -4.79
CA VAL A 213 -8.96 17.67 -4.96
C VAL A 213 -8.40 17.87 -6.37
N GLU A 214 -7.20 18.42 -6.46
CA GLU A 214 -6.46 18.62 -7.70
C GLU A 214 -5.69 17.34 -8.07
N ALA A 215 -5.97 16.80 -9.27
CA ALA A 215 -5.35 15.59 -9.82
C ALA A 215 -4.98 15.75 -11.31
N ILE A 216 -4.42 16.92 -11.66
CA ILE A 216 -3.93 17.27 -13.00
C ILE A 216 -2.46 16.85 -13.18
N VAL A 217 -1.93 17.10 -14.38
CA VAL A 217 -0.52 16.80 -14.74
C VAL A 217 0.49 17.30 -13.71
N GLU A 218 1.54 16.51 -13.49
CA GLU A 218 2.59 16.74 -12.49
C GLU A 218 3.57 17.84 -12.93
N ARG A 219 3.06 19.07 -13.08
CA ARG A 219 3.86 20.26 -13.46
C ARG A 219 3.54 21.42 -12.53
N LEU A 220 4.53 21.87 -11.77
CA LEU A 220 4.38 22.93 -10.77
C LEU A 220 3.70 24.18 -11.32
N ALA A 221 4.17 24.71 -12.45
CA ALA A 221 3.61 25.92 -13.08
C ALA A 221 2.13 25.76 -13.45
N VAL A 222 1.73 24.58 -13.95
CA VAL A 222 0.33 24.30 -14.32
C VAL A 222 -0.55 24.23 -13.06
N LYS A 223 -0.11 23.52 -12.02
CA LYS A 223 -0.82 23.44 -10.73
C LYS A 223 -0.98 24.81 -10.09
N GLN A 224 0.08 25.60 -10.04
CA GLN A 224 0.07 26.97 -9.53
C GLN A 224 -0.95 27.85 -10.27
N GLN A 225 -0.92 27.84 -11.60
CA GLN A 225 -1.86 28.62 -12.42
C GLN A 225 -3.31 28.20 -12.19
N VAL A 226 -3.60 26.89 -12.21
CA VAL A 226 -4.97 26.37 -12.05
C VAL A 226 -5.50 26.66 -10.66
N LEU A 227 -4.72 26.40 -9.61
CA LEU A 227 -5.17 26.60 -8.23
C LEU A 227 -5.34 28.09 -7.90
N ALA A 228 -4.45 28.96 -8.36
CA ALA A 228 -4.57 30.41 -8.15
C ALA A 228 -5.78 31.01 -8.88
N ALA A 229 -6.14 30.49 -10.05
CA ALA A 229 -7.34 30.92 -10.78
C ALA A 229 -8.64 30.40 -10.15
N LEU A 230 -8.59 29.22 -9.53
CA LEU A 230 -9.76 28.59 -8.90
C LEU A 230 -10.05 29.19 -7.52
N GLU A 231 -9.03 29.42 -6.71
CA GLU A 231 -9.19 29.80 -5.30
C GLU A 231 -10.17 30.97 -5.07
N PRO A 232 -10.17 32.08 -5.85
CA PRO A 232 -11.12 33.18 -5.66
C PRO A 232 -12.59 32.79 -5.89
N GLN A 233 -12.86 31.70 -6.62
CA GLN A 233 -14.20 31.21 -6.93
C GLN A 233 -14.78 30.32 -5.81
N LEU A 234 -13.91 29.77 -4.96
CA LEU A 234 -14.30 28.92 -3.85
C LEU A 234 -14.71 29.73 -2.63
N ARG A 235 -15.47 29.10 -1.72
CA ARG A 235 -15.74 29.71 -0.42
C ARG A 235 -14.43 30.02 0.34
N PRO A 236 -14.41 31.04 1.19
CA PRO A 236 -13.22 31.38 1.98
C PRO A 236 -12.69 30.24 2.85
N ASP A 237 -13.56 29.31 3.25
CA ASP A 237 -13.27 28.16 4.10
C ASP A 237 -13.11 26.84 3.33
N ALA A 238 -13.23 26.86 2.00
CA ALA A 238 -13.10 25.65 1.19
C ALA A 238 -11.66 25.11 1.26
N LEU A 239 -11.55 23.79 1.43
CA LEU A 239 -10.28 23.08 1.44
C LEU A 239 -9.81 22.85 0.00
N ILE A 240 -8.53 23.13 -0.28
CA ILE A 240 -7.87 22.74 -1.51
C ILE A 240 -6.90 21.62 -1.18
N ALA A 241 -7.11 20.44 -1.74
CA ALA A 241 -6.19 19.33 -1.66
C ALA A 241 -5.48 19.11 -2.99
N THR A 242 -4.17 18.83 -2.98
CA THR A 242 -3.45 18.38 -4.18
C THR A 242 -3.06 16.90 -4.06
N ASN A 243 -3.29 16.14 -5.12
CA ASN A 243 -2.85 14.74 -5.27
C ASN A 243 -1.47 14.64 -5.95
N THR A 244 -0.67 15.71 -5.95
CA THR A 244 0.73 15.65 -6.39
C THR A 244 1.48 14.52 -5.66
N SER A 245 2.41 13.86 -6.35
CA SER A 245 3.15 12.70 -5.81
C SER A 245 4.59 13.02 -5.43
N SER A 246 5.07 14.21 -5.80
CA SER A 246 6.48 14.59 -5.66
C SER A 246 6.74 16.07 -5.35
N LEU A 247 5.83 16.97 -5.74
CA LEU A 247 6.02 18.41 -5.58
C LEU A 247 5.72 18.86 -4.16
N ARG A 248 6.54 19.78 -3.65
CA ARG A 248 6.35 20.35 -2.31
C ARG A 248 5.13 21.25 -2.27
N LEU A 249 4.33 21.11 -1.22
CA LEU A 249 3.19 22.00 -0.96
C LEU A 249 3.65 23.44 -0.77
N ALA A 250 4.81 23.65 -0.15
CA ALA A 250 5.43 24.97 -0.01
C ALA A 250 5.59 25.70 -1.35
N ASP A 251 5.88 24.96 -2.43
CA ASP A 251 6.02 25.55 -3.76
C ASP A 251 4.65 25.74 -4.43
N ILE A 252 3.74 24.78 -4.30
CA ILE A 252 2.37 24.87 -4.84
C ILE A 252 1.59 26.03 -4.20
N ALA A 253 1.82 26.31 -2.92
CA ALA A 253 1.13 27.34 -2.13
C ALA A 253 1.47 28.77 -2.53
N ARG A 254 2.61 29.03 -3.17
CA ARG A 254 3.14 30.40 -3.39
C ARG A 254 2.17 31.40 -4.03
N PRO A 255 1.39 31.06 -5.07
CA PRO A 255 0.47 32.00 -5.69
C PRO A 255 -0.91 32.05 -5.01
N LEU A 256 -1.15 31.25 -3.97
CA LEU A 256 -2.44 31.19 -3.28
C LEU A 256 -2.55 32.32 -2.25
N ALA A 257 -3.72 32.95 -2.19
CA ALA A 257 -4.09 33.94 -1.19
C ALA A 257 -4.44 33.31 0.16
N ARG A 258 -4.87 32.03 0.19
CA ARG A 258 -5.25 31.30 1.40
C ARG A 258 -4.50 29.96 1.52
N PRO A 259 -3.15 29.98 1.57
CA PRO A 259 -2.33 28.77 1.62
C PRO A 259 -2.58 27.91 2.87
N GLN A 260 -3.19 28.47 3.92
CA GLN A 260 -3.63 27.74 5.11
C GLN A 260 -4.72 26.70 4.87
N ASN A 261 -5.43 26.82 3.73
CA ASN A 261 -6.42 25.85 3.27
C ASN A 261 -5.86 24.90 2.21
N LEU A 262 -4.57 24.97 1.87
CA LEU A 262 -3.92 23.99 0.99
C LEU A 262 -3.40 22.82 1.83
N VAL A 263 -3.73 21.59 1.43
CA VAL A 263 -3.23 20.34 2.02
C VAL A 263 -2.83 19.38 0.89
N GLY A 264 -1.93 18.45 1.16
CA GLY A 264 -1.68 17.35 0.25
C GLY A 264 -2.58 16.19 0.61
N MET A 265 -3.19 15.57 -0.40
CA MET A 265 -3.99 14.38 -0.23
C MET A 265 -3.59 13.38 -1.31
N HIS A 266 -2.49 12.68 -1.05
CA HIS A 266 -1.86 11.79 -2.01
C HIS A 266 -2.47 10.40 -1.92
N PHE A 267 -3.22 10.05 -2.96
CA PHE A 267 -3.81 8.73 -3.17
C PHE A 267 -2.88 7.85 -4.00
N PHE A 268 -2.96 6.54 -3.79
CA PHE A 268 -2.15 5.56 -4.50
C PHE A 268 -2.98 4.86 -5.58
N ASN A 269 -2.37 4.63 -6.75
CA ASN A 269 -3.01 3.95 -7.86
C ASN A 269 -3.02 2.42 -7.63
N PRO A 270 -4.15 1.70 -7.80
CA PRO A 270 -5.51 2.20 -8.08
C PRO A 270 -6.24 2.75 -6.86
N VAL A 271 -6.77 3.98 -6.99
CA VAL A 271 -7.40 4.72 -5.88
C VAL A 271 -8.46 3.90 -5.14
N PRO A 272 -9.38 3.15 -5.79
CA PRO A 272 -10.40 2.40 -5.07
C PRO A 272 -9.87 1.18 -4.31
N ALA A 273 -8.72 0.65 -4.73
CA ALA A 273 -8.10 -0.56 -4.16
C ALA A 273 -7.10 -0.23 -3.05
N MET A 274 -6.31 0.84 -3.22
CA MET A 274 -5.27 1.20 -2.27
C MET A 274 -5.85 1.85 -1.01
N PRO A 275 -5.56 1.33 0.20
CA PRO A 275 -6.16 1.83 1.43
C PRO A 275 -5.51 3.12 1.95
N LEU A 276 -4.23 3.36 1.65
CA LEU A 276 -3.48 4.51 2.15
C LEU A 276 -3.89 5.82 1.48
N VAL A 277 -3.92 6.89 2.27
CA VAL A 277 -3.84 8.28 1.79
C VAL A 277 -2.79 9.01 2.63
N GLU A 278 -1.78 9.59 2.00
CA GLU A 278 -0.85 10.49 2.69
C GLU A 278 -1.49 11.89 2.77
N VAL A 279 -1.72 12.36 3.99
CA VAL A 279 -2.20 13.72 4.25
C VAL A 279 -0.99 14.60 4.54
N VAL A 280 -0.56 15.35 3.55
CA VAL A 280 0.69 16.13 3.62
C VAL A 280 0.42 17.50 4.22
N ARG A 281 1.16 17.83 5.29
CA ARG A 281 1.11 19.13 5.96
C ARG A 281 2.20 20.04 5.38
N GLY A 282 1.77 21.06 4.64
CA GLY A 282 2.64 22.14 4.17
C GLY A 282 3.01 23.11 5.30
N PRO A 283 4.02 23.98 5.11
CA PRO A 283 4.46 24.93 6.13
C PRO A 283 3.39 25.92 6.59
N GLN A 284 2.44 26.24 5.72
CA GLN A 284 1.35 27.17 6.00
C GLN A 284 0.01 26.46 6.25
N THR A 285 -0.07 25.13 6.03
CA THR A 285 -1.30 24.35 6.17
C THR A 285 -1.80 24.39 7.61
N SER A 286 -3.06 24.80 7.81
CA SER A 286 -3.66 24.87 9.14
C SER A 286 -4.00 23.48 9.70
N ASP A 287 -4.09 23.38 11.03
CA ASP A 287 -4.59 22.17 11.69
C ASP A 287 -6.02 21.82 11.26
N ALA A 288 -6.86 22.82 11.01
CA ALA A 288 -8.23 22.62 10.51
C ALA A 288 -8.25 21.98 9.11
N ALA A 289 -7.35 22.40 8.22
CA ALA A 289 -7.21 21.82 6.89
C ALA A 289 -6.76 20.35 6.95
N VAL A 290 -5.75 20.03 7.79
CA VAL A 290 -5.33 18.65 8.03
C VAL A 290 -6.48 17.82 8.62
N ALA A 291 -7.16 18.32 9.64
CA ALA A 291 -8.26 17.61 10.30
C ALA A 291 -9.41 17.29 9.32
N ALA A 292 -9.78 18.24 8.45
CA ALA A 292 -10.80 18.06 7.43
C ALA A 292 -10.38 17.03 6.36
N ALA A 293 -9.12 17.04 5.92
CA ALA A 293 -8.59 16.05 4.98
C ALA A 293 -8.55 14.64 5.57
N VAL A 294 -8.12 14.50 6.83
CA VAL A 294 -8.16 13.22 7.56
C VAL A 294 -9.60 12.73 7.73
N ALA A 295 -10.54 13.61 8.10
CA ALA A 295 -11.95 13.27 8.21
C ALA A 295 -12.54 12.78 6.87
N TYR A 296 -12.17 13.42 5.76
CA TYR A 296 -12.58 13.01 4.42
C TYR A 296 -12.02 11.62 4.04
N ALA A 297 -10.72 11.37 4.27
CA ALA A 297 -10.12 10.06 4.03
C ALA A 297 -10.80 8.95 4.84
N LEU A 298 -11.07 9.19 6.13
CA LEU A 298 -11.78 8.24 6.99
C LEU A 298 -13.22 7.98 6.49
N ALA A 299 -13.92 9.01 6.00
CA ALA A 299 -15.25 8.86 5.42
C ALA A 299 -15.24 7.95 4.18
N MET A 300 -14.21 8.09 3.33
CA MET A 300 -13.93 7.23 2.17
C MET A 300 -13.44 5.82 2.53
N LYS A 301 -13.39 5.46 3.82
CA LYS A 301 -12.86 4.19 4.32
C LYS A 301 -11.39 3.95 3.95
N LYS A 302 -10.63 5.04 3.81
CA LYS A 302 -9.18 5.03 3.67
C LYS A 302 -8.50 5.13 5.04
N THR A 303 -7.23 4.79 5.07
CA THR A 303 -6.33 4.95 6.22
C THR A 303 -5.45 6.17 5.96
N PRO A 304 -5.80 7.36 6.50
CA PRO A 304 -4.95 8.53 6.39
C PRO A 304 -3.75 8.44 7.34
N ILE A 305 -2.58 8.82 6.84
CA ILE A 305 -1.38 9.05 7.65
C ILE A 305 -0.90 10.47 7.37
N VAL A 306 -0.73 11.27 8.43
CA VAL A 306 -0.26 12.66 8.28
C VAL A 306 1.26 12.66 8.19
N VAL A 307 1.78 13.32 7.15
CA VAL A 307 3.21 13.41 6.86
C VAL A 307 3.61 14.87 6.65
N ALA A 308 4.87 15.19 6.90
CA ALA A 308 5.41 16.53 6.63
C ALA A 308 5.61 16.74 5.13
N ASP A 309 5.58 18.00 4.70
CA ASP A 309 5.91 18.39 3.33
C ASP A 309 7.40 18.16 3.03
N GLY A 310 7.69 17.56 1.89
CA GLY A 310 9.02 17.22 1.43
C GLY A 310 8.97 16.54 0.06
N PRO A 311 10.06 16.54 -0.72
CA PRO A 311 10.12 15.85 -2.01
C PRO A 311 9.77 14.36 -1.86
N GLY A 312 8.63 13.94 -2.42
CA GLY A 312 8.16 12.55 -2.34
C GLY A 312 7.53 12.13 -1.00
N PHE A 313 7.28 13.10 -0.11
CA PHE A 313 6.64 12.91 1.20
C PHE A 313 7.31 11.81 2.03
N LEU A 314 6.62 10.69 2.28
CA LEU A 314 7.15 9.55 3.01
C LEU A 314 7.32 8.33 2.09
N VAL A 315 6.23 7.84 1.49
CA VAL A 315 6.27 6.57 0.74
C VAL A 315 7.16 6.66 -0.48
N ASN A 316 6.98 7.68 -1.34
CA ASN A 316 7.77 7.82 -2.56
C ASN A 316 9.23 8.16 -2.24
N ARG A 317 9.48 8.93 -1.18
CA ARG A 317 10.83 9.21 -0.66
C ARG A 317 11.58 7.91 -0.32
N VAL A 318 10.99 7.07 0.53
CA VAL A 318 11.59 5.79 0.95
C VAL A 318 11.73 4.83 -0.24
N LEU A 319 10.73 4.77 -1.13
CA LEU A 319 10.76 3.91 -2.31
C LEU A 319 11.80 4.37 -3.35
N THR A 320 12.10 5.67 -3.42
CA THR A 320 13.15 6.19 -4.32
C THR A 320 14.53 5.71 -3.90
N ALA A 321 14.82 5.59 -2.60
CA ALA A 321 16.08 4.99 -2.13
C ALA A 321 16.25 3.54 -2.63
N TYR A 322 15.16 2.77 -2.58
CA TYR A 322 15.11 1.40 -3.11
C TYR A 322 15.30 1.33 -4.62
N PHE A 323 14.63 2.20 -5.39
CA PHE A 323 14.79 2.24 -6.84
C PHE A 323 16.16 2.73 -7.28
N ASN A 324 16.76 3.66 -6.55
CA ASN A 324 18.13 4.10 -6.84
C ASN A 324 19.12 2.95 -6.64
N ALA A 325 19.00 2.16 -5.57
CA ALA A 325 19.81 0.95 -5.41
C ALA A 325 19.57 -0.10 -6.52
N PHE A 326 18.32 -0.29 -6.96
CA PHE A 326 18.03 -1.13 -8.13
C PHE A 326 18.72 -0.62 -9.39
N ASN A 327 18.63 0.68 -9.66
CA ASN A 327 19.24 1.31 -10.82
C ASN A 327 20.78 1.22 -10.77
N GLU A 328 21.38 1.33 -9.59
CA GLU A 328 22.81 1.10 -9.36
C GLU A 328 23.21 -0.33 -9.70
N LEU A 329 22.49 -1.35 -9.18
CA LEU A 329 22.81 -2.75 -9.51
C LEU A 329 22.73 -3.04 -11.01
N VAL A 330 21.71 -2.52 -11.70
CA VAL A 330 21.59 -2.69 -13.14
C VAL A 330 22.70 -1.94 -13.89
N ALA A 331 23.10 -0.76 -13.42
CA ALA A 331 24.23 -0.01 -13.97
C ALA A 331 25.58 -0.71 -13.74
N GLU A 332 25.71 -1.48 -12.65
CA GLU A 332 26.83 -2.38 -12.35
C GLU A 332 26.78 -3.69 -13.17
N GLY A 333 25.75 -3.85 -14.00
CA GLY A 333 25.60 -4.98 -14.91
C GLY A 333 24.95 -6.21 -14.28
N VAL A 334 24.18 -6.07 -13.20
CA VAL A 334 23.36 -7.17 -12.65
C VAL A 334 22.08 -7.30 -13.47
N ASP A 335 21.68 -8.53 -13.82
CA ASP A 335 20.46 -8.79 -14.59
C ASP A 335 19.21 -8.41 -13.78
N PHE A 336 18.40 -7.48 -14.31
CA PHE A 336 17.16 -7.04 -13.69
C PHE A 336 16.16 -8.18 -13.48
N THR A 337 16.19 -9.25 -14.29
CA THR A 337 15.29 -10.40 -14.09
C THR A 337 15.69 -11.24 -12.88
N ALA A 338 17.00 -11.32 -12.59
CA ALA A 338 17.50 -11.94 -11.37
C ALA A 338 17.18 -11.09 -10.14
N ILE A 339 17.24 -9.76 -10.27
CA ILE A 339 16.84 -8.84 -9.20
C ILE A 339 15.35 -8.97 -8.89
N ASP A 340 14.49 -8.94 -9.91
CA ASP A 340 13.03 -9.12 -9.72
C ASP A 340 12.72 -10.45 -9.03
N ARG A 341 13.34 -11.55 -9.48
CA ARG A 341 13.15 -12.87 -8.86
C ARG A 341 13.58 -12.87 -7.39
N ALA A 342 14.73 -12.29 -7.07
CA ALA A 342 15.23 -12.22 -5.69
C ALA A 342 14.28 -11.41 -4.78
N MET A 343 13.78 -10.27 -5.26
CA MET A 343 12.89 -9.42 -4.48
C MET A 343 11.46 -9.99 -4.36
N GLU A 344 10.95 -10.64 -5.41
CA GLU A 344 9.69 -11.41 -5.34
C GLU A 344 9.83 -12.60 -4.37
N ALA A 345 10.97 -13.31 -4.42
CA ALA A 345 11.26 -14.39 -3.48
C ALA A 345 11.43 -13.90 -2.04
N PHE A 346 11.96 -12.69 -1.83
CA PHE A 346 12.02 -12.02 -0.52
C PHE A 346 10.63 -11.65 0.02
N GLY A 347 9.64 -11.50 -0.86
CA GLY A 347 8.24 -11.32 -0.51
C GLY A 347 7.62 -10.00 -0.97
N TRP A 348 8.30 -9.23 -1.82
CA TRP A 348 7.65 -8.10 -2.51
C TRP A 348 6.59 -8.63 -3.49
N PRO A 349 5.44 -7.97 -3.63
CA PRO A 349 4.41 -8.36 -4.59
C PRO A 349 4.88 -8.22 -6.05
N MET A 350 5.82 -7.31 -6.31
CA MET A 350 6.41 -7.07 -7.62
C MET A 350 7.90 -6.76 -7.45
N GLY A 351 8.76 -7.34 -8.29
CA GLY A 351 10.15 -6.93 -8.40
C GLY A 351 10.30 -5.48 -8.87
N PRO A 352 11.43 -4.82 -8.61
CA PRO A 352 11.62 -3.40 -8.92
C PRO A 352 11.51 -3.06 -10.41
N ALA A 353 11.97 -3.93 -11.31
CA ALA A 353 11.87 -3.70 -12.75
C ALA A 353 10.40 -3.77 -13.21
N TRP A 354 9.68 -4.81 -12.76
CA TRP A 354 8.25 -4.93 -13.04
C TRP A 354 7.42 -3.79 -12.44
N LEU A 355 7.74 -3.36 -11.21
CA LEU A 355 7.06 -2.23 -10.59
C LEU A 355 7.27 -0.93 -11.37
N ASN A 356 8.49 -0.67 -11.86
CA ASN A 356 8.76 0.48 -12.75
C ASN A 356 7.87 0.45 -14.00
N ASP A 357 7.69 -0.72 -14.63
CA ASP A 357 6.82 -0.86 -15.79
C ASP A 357 5.35 -0.58 -15.48
N VAL A 358 4.87 -0.98 -14.30
CA VAL A 358 3.48 -0.76 -13.85
C VAL A 358 3.22 0.72 -13.55
N VAL A 359 4.16 1.38 -12.85
CA VAL A 359 4.08 2.81 -12.52
C VAL A 359 4.13 3.65 -13.80
N GLY A 360 4.92 3.21 -14.78
CA GLY A 360 5.24 3.95 -15.99
C GLY A 360 6.58 4.67 -15.84
N MET A 361 7.51 4.35 -16.73
CA MET A 361 8.92 4.71 -16.54
C MET A 361 9.22 6.20 -16.67
N ASP A 362 8.48 6.94 -17.50
CA ASP A 362 8.59 8.39 -17.63
C ASP A 362 8.11 9.10 -16.37
N THR A 363 6.98 8.66 -15.80
CA THR A 363 6.50 9.15 -14.51
C THR A 363 7.50 8.83 -13.41
N GLY A 364 7.96 7.58 -13.33
CA GLY A 364 8.91 7.11 -12.33
C GLY A 364 10.26 7.83 -12.40
N ALA A 365 10.81 8.01 -13.60
CA ALA A 365 12.03 8.77 -13.84
C ALA A 365 11.89 10.22 -13.37
N HIS A 366 10.84 10.92 -13.80
CA HIS A 366 10.63 12.31 -13.43
C HIS A 366 10.49 12.49 -11.90
N VAL A 367 9.67 11.65 -11.26
CA VAL A 367 9.47 11.68 -9.81
C VAL A 367 10.77 11.33 -9.06
N GLY A 368 11.48 10.29 -9.51
CA GLY A 368 12.74 9.85 -8.93
C GLY A 368 13.82 10.93 -8.98
N ASP A 369 13.91 11.67 -10.10
CA ASP A 369 14.83 12.80 -10.25
C ASP A 369 14.51 13.94 -9.28
N VAL A 370 13.22 14.30 -9.14
CA VAL A 370 12.78 15.35 -8.21
C VAL A 370 13.11 14.99 -6.76
N ILE A 371 12.82 13.74 -6.35
CA ILE A 371 13.08 13.26 -4.99
C ILE A 371 14.58 13.16 -4.73
N THR A 372 15.35 12.60 -5.66
CA THR A 372 16.81 12.47 -5.56
C THR A 372 17.46 13.84 -5.41
N ALA A 373 17.07 14.82 -6.24
CA ALA A 373 17.56 16.19 -6.13
C ALA A 373 17.12 16.89 -4.84
N GLY A 374 15.99 16.46 -4.26
CA GLY A 374 15.48 16.92 -2.96
C GLY A 374 16.27 16.41 -1.75
N HIS A 375 16.97 15.28 -1.89
CA HIS A 375 17.73 14.64 -0.82
C HIS A 375 19.21 14.36 -1.19
N PRO A 376 19.98 15.35 -1.67
CA PRO A 376 21.29 15.14 -2.29
C PRO A 376 22.35 14.60 -1.33
N ALA A 377 22.17 14.79 -0.02
CA ALA A 377 23.07 14.25 1.00
C ALA A 377 22.97 12.73 1.15
N ARG A 378 21.86 12.11 0.73
CA ARG A 378 21.57 10.67 0.87
C ARG A 378 21.33 9.98 -0.47
N MET A 379 20.79 10.69 -1.46
CA MET A 379 20.49 10.17 -2.78
C MET A 379 21.34 10.88 -3.82
N ARG A 380 22.10 10.13 -4.62
CA ARG A 380 22.91 10.67 -5.72
C ARG A 380 22.22 10.37 -7.05
N ALA A 381 22.42 11.27 -8.01
CA ALA A 381 22.02 11.01 -9.38
C ALA A 381 22.85 9.85 -9.95
N ILE A 382 22.20 8.98 -10.70
CA ILE A 382 22.83 7.80 -11.32
C ILE A 382 23.12 8.15 -12.78
N GLU A 383 24.39 8.30 -13.14
CA GLU A 383 24.79 8.72 -14.49
C GLU A 383 24.30 7.75 -15.58
N ALA A 384 24.43 6.45 -15.32
CA ALA A 384 24.07 5.38 -16.23
C ALA A 384 22.67 4.79 -15.96
N ASN A 385 21.70 5.64 -15.59
CA ASN A 385 20.37 5.20 -15.14
C ASN A 385 19.62 4.36 -16.21
N PRO A 386 19.27 3.09 -15.92
CA PRO A 386 18.61 2.19 -16.87
C PRO A 386 17.19 2.62 -17.22
N VAL A 387 16.44 3.19 -16.27
CA VAL A 387 15.08 3.70 -16.51
C VAL A 387 15.13 4.88 -17.49
N HIS A 388 16.11 5.78 -17.34
CA HIS A 388 16.29 6.88 -18.29
C HIS A 388 16.62 6.39 -19.70
N ARG A 389 17.42 5.32 -19.82
CA ARG A 389 17.71 4.69 -21.12
C ARG A 389 16.44 4.11 -21.75
N MET A 390 15.63 3.40 -20.98
CA MET A 390 14.34 2.85 -21.44
C MET A 390 13.39 3.95 -21.92
N VAL A 391 13.25 5.03 -21.15
CA VAL A 391 12.41 6.19 -21.52
C VAL A 391 12.87 6.81 -22.84
N ARG A 392 14.19 7.05 -23.01
CA ARG A 392 14.75 7.57 -24.27
C ARG A 392 14.51 6.65 -25.46
N ALA A 393 14.42 5.35 -25.23
CA ALA A 393 14.07 4.35 -26.25
C ALA A 393 12.55 4.20 -26.48
N GLY A 394 11.71 5.03 -25.87
CA GLY A 394 10.24 4.98 -26.00
C GLY A 394 9.59 3.80 -25.25
N ARG A 395 10.32 3.15 -24.34
CA ARG A 395 9.85 2.00 -23.56
C ARG A 395 9.32 2.50 -22.21
N LEU A 396 8.05 2.87 -22.16
CA LEU A 396 7.42 3.54 -21.03
C LEU A 396 6.72 2.58 -20.03
N GLY A 397 6.90 1.27 -20.18
CA GLY A 397 6.29 0.25 -19.32
C GLY A 397 4.99 -0.31 -19.89
N GLN A 398 4.06 -0.72 -19.02
CA GLN A 398 2.80 -1.37 -19.41
C GLN A 398 1.95 -0.50 -20.32
N LYS A 399 1.97 0.83 -20.11
CA LYS A 399 1.15 1.77 -20.88
C LYS A 399 1.55 1.87 -22.36
N SER A 400 2.80 1.60 -22.70
CA SER A 400 3.30 1.54 -24.08
C SER A 400 3.46 0.10 -24.60
N GLY A 401 3.11 -0.91 -23.80
CA GLY A 401 3.30 -2.33 -24.14
C GLY A 401 4.74 -2.84 -24.00
N ALA A 402 5.69 -1.99 -23.60
CA ALA A 402 7.11 -2.34 -23.51
C ALA A 402 7.84 -1.46 -22.48
N GLY A 403 8.63 -2.10 -21.61
CA GLY A 403 9.49 -1.51 -20.59
C GLY A 403 10.72 -2.39 -20.36
N PHE A 404 11.00 -2.79 -19.11
CA PHE A 404 11.93 -3.89 -18.82
C PHE A 404 11.38 -5.21 -19.37
N TYR A 405 10.05 -5.37 -19.36
CA TYR A 405 9.34 -6.50 -19.94
C TYR A 405 8.48 -6.09 -21.15
N ARG A 406 8.01 -7.09 -21.91
CA ARG A 406 6.96 -6.92 -22.92
C ARG A 406 5.59 -7.19 -22.26
N TYR A 407 4.59 -6.42 -22.68
CA TYR A 407 3.20 -6.58 -22.24
C TYR A 407 2.28 -6.79 -23.41
N GLU A 408 1.70 -7.98 -23.48
CA GLU A 408 0.65 -8.33 -24.44
C GLU A 408 -0.67 -8.49 -23.69
N ARG A 409 -1.79 -8.15 -24.35
CA ARG A 409 -3.10 -8.37 -23.74
C ARG A 409 -3.50 -9.83 -23.89
N ASP A 410 -3.91 -10.45 -22.79
CA ASP A 410 -4.55 -11.77 -22.85
C ASP A 410 -5.97 -11.68 -23.43
N ALA A 411 -6.63 -12.84 -23.60
CA ALA A 411 -7.99 -12.90 -24.13
C ALA A 411 -9.03 -12.14 -23.29
N ALA A 412 -8.74 -11.88 -22.01
CA ALA A 412 -9.57 -11.07 -21.11
C ALA A 412 -9.16 -9.58 -21.09
N GLY A 413 -8.21 -9.19 -21.94
CA GLY A 413 -7.70 -7.83 -22.07
C GLY A 413 -6.71 -7.41 -20.98
N LYS A 414 -6.29 -8.32 -20.09
CA LYS A 414 -5.33 -8.05 -19.01
C LYS A 414 -3.90 -8.11 -19.55
N PRO A 415 -3.01 -7.18 -19.15
CA PRO A 415 -1.61 -7.22 -19.57
C PRO A 415 -0.91 -8.46 -18.98
N ARG A 416 -0.21 -9.20 -19.84
CA ARG A 416 0.63 -10.35 -19.52
C ARG A 416 2.09 -9.98 -19.74
N ARG A 417 2.89 -10.10 -18.67
CA ARG A 417 4.35 -9.87 -18.65
C ARG A 417 5.07 -11.03 -19.35
N SER A 418 6.00 -10.73 -20.25
CA SER A 418 6.94 -11.69 -20.83
C SER A 418 8.34 -11.06 -20.96
N ALA A 419 9.38 -11.90 -21.05
CA ALA A 419 10.74 -11.44 -21.28
C ALA A 419 10.85 -10.72 -22.64
N ASP A 420 11.68 -9.67 -22.70
CA ASP A 420 11.96 -8.96 -23.96
C ASP A 420 13.47 -8.86 -24.21
N PRO A 421 14.02 -9.61 -25.19
CA PRO A 421 15.43 -9.50 -25.57
C PRO A 421 15.86 -8.08 -25.95
N ALA A 422 14.95 -7.25 -26.46
CA ALA A 422 15.25 -5.86 -26.80
C ALA A 422 15.54 -4.99 -25.55
N ALA A 423 14.92 -5.30 -24.40
CA ALA A 423 15.24 -4.64 -23.14
C ALA A 423 16.64 -5.00 -22.66
N GLN A 424 17.01 -6.30 -22.74
CA GLN A 424 18.35 -6.77 -22.39
C GLN A 424 19.42 -6.15 -23.30
N ALA A 425 19.17 -6.09 -24.61
CA ALA A 425 20.08 -5.47 -25.57
C ALA A 425 20.31 -3.98 -25.29
N LEU A 426 19.27 -3.23 -24.89
CA LEU A 426 19.40 -1.81 -24.54
C LEU A 426 20.27 -1.58 -23.30
N LEU A 427 20.32 -2.56 -22.40
CA LEU A 427 21.11 -2.51 -21.18
C LEU A 427 22.47 -3.20 -21.32
N ALA A 428 22.76 -3.86 -22.44
CA ALA A 428 24.00 -4.61 -22.66
C ALA A 428 25.24 -3.69 -22.59
N ASP A 429 25.11 -2.42 -23.00
CA ASP A 429 26.19 -1.43 -22.89
C ASP A 429 26.60 -1.13 -21.44
N LEU A 430 25.72 -1.39 -20.46
CA LEU A 430 26.02 -1.28 -19.03
C LEU A 430 26.81 -2.49 -18.51
N ALA A 431 26.80 -3.59 -19.27
CA ALA A 431 27.43 -4.85 -18.93
C ALA A 431 28.27 -5.38 -20.12
N PRO A 432 29.32 -4.67 -20.55
CA PRO A 432 30.09 -5.02 -21.76
C PRO A 432 30.77 -6.40 -21.68
N GLY A 433 30.98 -6.93 -20.46
CA GLY A 433 31.48 -8.29 -20.21
C GLY A 433 30.39 -9.35 -20.02
N GLY A 434 29.12 -9.01 -20.24
CA GLY A 434 27.95 -9.79 -19.87
C GLY A 434 27.43 -9.46 -18.48
N PHE A 435 26.20 -9.90 -18.18
CA PHE A 435 25.59 -9.66 -16.87
C PHE A 435 26.35 -10.39 -15.76
N THR A 436 26.65 -9.68 -14.68
CA THR A 436 27.39 -10.21 -13.54
C THR A 436 26.44 -10.99 -12.64
N PRO A 437 26.71 -12.28 -12.36
CA PRO A 437 25.89 -13.04 -11.41
C PRO A 437 26.08 -12.48 -10.00
N MET A 438 24.97 -12.32 -9.28
CA MET A 438 24.94 -11.91 -7.88
C MET A 438 24.02 -12.85 -7.10
N ALA A 439 24.43 -13.22 -5.88
CA ALA A 439 23.61 -14.05 -4.99
C ALA A 439 22.33 -13.30 -4.60
N GLU A 440 21.22 -14.03 -4.43
CA GLU A 440 19.91 -13.42 -4.12
C GLU A 440 19.96 -12.64 -2.79
N GLU A 441 20.69 -13.13 -1.79
CA GLU A 441 20.88 -12.46 -0.50
C GLU A 441 21.63 -11.14 -0.64
N ALA A 442 22.64 -11.08 -1.52
CA ALA A 442 23.40 -9.86 -1.78
C ALA A 442 22.56 -8.82 -2.52
N ILE A 443 21.71 -9.25 -3.47
CA ILE A 443 20.74 -8.37 -4.13
C ILE A 443 19.77 -7.79 -3.10
N VAL A 444 19.16 -8.65 -2.27
CA VAL A 444 18.22 -8.23 -1.22
C VAL A 444 18.89 -7.24 -0.28
N GLU A 445 20.12 -7.51 0.17
CA GLU A 445 20.83 -6.61 1.07
C GLU A 445 21.13 -5.26 0.40
N ARG A 446 21.64 -5.25 -0.83
CA ARG A 446 21.94 -4.03 -1.60
C ARG A 446 20.69 -3.16 -1.82
N LEU A 447 19.51 -3.75 -1.96
CA LEU A 447 18.26 -3.02 -2.17
C LEU A 447 17.58 -2.59 -0.87
N MET A 448 17.58 -3.46 0.15
CA MET A 448 16.86 -3.20 1.39
C MET A 448 17.60 -2.26 2.33
N LEU A 449 18.94 -2.24 2.35
CA LEU A 449 19.69 -1.36 3.24
C LEU A 449 19.40 0.14 3.00
N PRO A 450 19.39 0.66 1.75
CA PRO A 450 19.03 2.06 1.49
C PRO A 450 17.59 2.38 1.84
N LEU A 451 16.66 1.45 1.58
CA LEU A 451 15.26 1.61 1.98
C LEU A 451 15.13 1.76 3.50
N LEU A 452 15.81 0.91 4.26
CA LEU A 452 15.81 0.95 5.72
C LEU A 452 16.48 2.23 6.26
N ALA A 453 17.63 2.61 5.70
CA ALA A 453 18.31 3.85 6.07
C ALA A 453 17.42 5.07 5.82
N GLU A 454 16.75 5.15 4.66
CA GLU A 454 15.87 6.28 4.35
C GLU A 454 14.59 6.27 5.19
N ALA A 455 14.03 5.11 5.52
CA ALA A 455 12.91 4.99 6.44
C ALA A 455 13.27 5.52 7.85
N ILE A 456 14.44 5.15 8.36
CA ILE A 456 14.93 5.64 9.66
C ILE A 456 15.20 7.14 9.60
N ALA A 457 15.79 7.65 8.50
CA ALA A 457 16.02 9.07 8.30
C ALA A 457 14.71 9.88 8.23
N ALA A 458 13.66 9.34 7.59
CA ALA A 458 12.35 9.97 7.52
C ALA A 458 11.64 10.00 8.90
N LEU A 459 11.89 9.03 9.77
CA LEU A 459 11.44 9.11 11.16
C LEU A 459 12.25 10.14 11.96
N GLU A 460 13.58 10.16 11.76
CA GLU A 460 14.51 11.05 12.46
C GLU A 460 14.23 12.54 12.19
N ASP A 461 13.96 12.91 10.92
CA ASP A 461 13.68 14.30 10.54
C ASP A 461 12.21 14.73 10.76
N GLY A 462 11.37 13.84 11.28
CA GLY A 462 9.97 14.12 11.59
C GLY A 462 9.05 14.15 10.37
N SER A 463 9.45 13.55 9.24
CA SER A 463 8.56 13.38 8.07
C SER A 463 7.28 12.61 8.42
N VAL A 464 7.33 11.76 9.45
CA VAL A 464 6.19 11.05 10.02
C VAL A 464 6.30 10.99 11.53
N ALA A 465 5.17 11.01 12.24
CA ALA A 465 5.14 11.21 13.68
C ALA A 465 5.53 9.96 14.50
N SER A 466 5.42 8.76 13.95
CA SER A 466 5.71 7.52 14.68
C SER A 466 6.16 6.37 13.79
N ALA A 467 6.85 5.40 14.39
CA ALA A 467 7.27 4.18 13.71
C ALA A 467 6.07 3.35 13.21
N ALA A 468 4.96 3.36 13.96
CA ALA A 468 3.73 2.67 13.57
C ALA A 468 3.11 3.27 12.31
N GLU A 469 3.06 4.60 12.21
CA GLU A 469 2.61 5.29 10.99
C GLU A 469 3.55 5.01 9.82
N LEU A 470 4.87 5.02 10.02
CA LEU A 470 5.81 4.71 8.95
C LEU A 470 5.61 3.30 8.39
N ASP A 471 5.59 2.30 9.28
CA ASP A 471 5.46 0.90 8.85
C ASP A 471 4.13 0.65 8.14
N MET A 472 3.03 1.21 8.65
CA MET A 472 1.73 1.11 8.00
C MET A 472 1.68 1.84 6.67
N ALA A 473 2.35 2.98 6.51
CA ALA A 473 2.42 3.68 5.22
C ALA A 473 3.07 2.80 4.16
N LEU A 474 4.19 2.15 4.46
CA LEU A 474 4.87 1.29 3.48
C LEU A 474 4.12 -0.03 3.23
N LEU A 475 3.50 -0.62 4.26
CA LEU A 475 2.63 -1.79 4.09
C LEU A 475 1.43 -1.50 3.19
N LEU A 476 0.74 -0.38 3.44
CA LEU A 476 -0.52 -0.03 2.77
C LEU A 476 -0.30 0.66 1.41
N GLY A 477 0.82 1.36 1.23
CA GLY A 477 1.13 2.15 0.04
C GLY A 477 1.86 1.36 -1.05
N VAL A 478 2.83 0.52 -0.67
CA VAL A 478 3.68 -0.22 -1.63
C VAL A 478 3.64 -1.73 -1.45
N GLY A 479 2.88 -2.23 -0.46
CA GLY A 479 2.79 -3.67 -0.20
C GLY A 479 4.10 -4.24 0.36
N PHE A 480 4.75 -3.52 1.28
CA PHE A 480 5.94 -4.04 1.97
C PHE A 480 5.69 -5.47 2.49
N PRO A 481 6.68 -6.38 2.46
CA PRO A 481 6.44 -7.78 2.82
C PRO A 481 5.82 -7.94 4.22
N ALA A 482 4.56 -8.41 4.28
CA ALA A 482 3.78 -8.44 5.53
C ALA A 482 4.42 -9.31 6.63
N TRP A 483 5.18 -10.34 6.25
CA TRP A 483 5.91 -11.20 7.18
C TRP A 483 7.02 -10.44 7.93
N LEU A 484 7.46 -9.29 7.43
CA LEU A 484 8.43 -8.39 8.07
C LEU A 484 7.78 -7.26 8.87
N GLY A 485 6.48 -7.02 8.69
CA GLY A 485 5.68 -6.05 9.46
C GLY A 485 5.89 -4.57 9.11
N GLY A 486 6.88 -4.24 8.28
CA GLY A 486 7.25 -2.89 7.90
C GLY A 486 8.78 -2.68 7.97
N PRO A 487 9.32 -1.61 7.39
CA PRO A 487 10.75 -1.35 7.40
C PRO A 487 11.34 -1.22 8.82
N LEU A 488 10.68 -0.57 9.76
CA LEU A 488 11.22 -0.37 11.11
C LEU A 488 11.05 -1.62 11.98
N GLN A 489 9.96 -2.36 11.83
CA GLN A 489 9.83 -3.69 12.44
C GLN A 489 10.86 -4.68 11.86
N TYR A 490 11.21 -4.57 10.57
CA TYR A 490 12.30 -5.34 9.98
C TYR A 490 13.66 -4.93 10.54
N ALA A 491 13.91 -3.63 10.70
CA ALA A 491 15.12 -3.13 11.35
C ALA A 491 15.26 -3.64 12.79
N ASP A 492 14.17 -3.69 13.57
CA ASP A 492 14.15 -4.28 14.91
C ASP A 492 14.45 -5.78 14.90
N TRP A 493 14.02 -6.51 13.86
CA TRP A 493 14.33 -7.92 13.67
C TRP A 493 15.80 -8.19 13.34
N LEU A 494 16.42 -7.34 12.50
CA LEU A 494 17.86 -7.38 12.25
C LEU A 494 18.65 -7.01 13.51
N GLY A 495 18.13 -6.06 14.29
CA GLY A 495 18.78 -5.48 15.45
C GLY A 495 19.63 -4.27 15.07
N ALA A 496 19.51 -3.18 15.83
CA ALA A 496 20.13 -1.89 15.51
C ALA A 496 21.65 -1.97 15.29
N ALA A 497 22.37 -2.72 16.13
CA ALA A 497 23.83 -2.88 16.01
C ALA A 497 24.23 -3.65 14.74
N GLU A 498 23.48 -4.69 14.37
CA GLU A 498 23.75 -5.47 13.17
C GLU A 498 23.39 -4.71 11.90
N LEU A 499 22.27 -3.97 11.91
CA LEU A 499 21.90 -3.08 10.80
C LEU A 499 22.94 -1.99 10.59
N LEU A 500 23.43 -1.37 11.68
CA LEU A 500 24.52 -0.38 11.63
C LEU A 500 25.77 -0.98 10.97
N ARG A 501 26.21 -2.15 11.44
CA ARG A 501 27.38 -2.86 10.89
C ARG A 501 27.23 -3.16 9.39
N ARG A 502 26.04 -3.58 8.95
CA ARG A 502 25.74 -3.84 7.53
C ARG A 502 25.80 -2.56 6.71
N LEU A 503 25.18 -1.48 7.16
CA LEU A 503 25.23 -0.19 6.48
C LEU A 503 26.67 0.33 6.33
N GLU A 504 27.47 0.23 7.39
CA GLU A 504 28.89 0.61 7.35
C GLU A 504 29.71 -0.24 6.38
N ALA A 505 29.44 -1.55 6.30
CA ALA A 505 30.09 -2.44 5.35
C ALA A 505 29.76 -2.10 3.87
N HIS A 506 28.61 -1.49 3.62
CA HIS A 506 28.15 -1.09 2.29
C HIS A 506 28.39 0.40 1.98
N ALA A 507 29.04 1.16 2.88
CA ALA A 507 29.25 2.60 2.73
C ALA A 507 30.01 3.00 1.45
N ALA A 508 30.84 2.10 0.90
CA ALA A 508 31.56 2.31 -0.35
C ALA A 508 30.63 2.49 -1.56
N HIS A 509 29.41 1.96 -1.50
CA HIS A 509 28.43 2.08 -2.57
C HIS A 509 27.75 3.45 -2.63
N GLY A 510 27.87 4.27 -1.59
CA GLY A 510 27.40 5.64 -1.61
C GLY A 510 26.62 6.05 -0.36
N PRO A 511 26.12 7.29 -0.34
CA PRO A 511 25.55 7.91 0.84
C PRO A 511 24.18 7.34 1.21
N ALA A 512 23.52 6.62 0.31
CA ALA A 512 22.27 5.92 0.59
C ALA A 512 22.47 4.79 1.61
N TYR A 513 23.70 4.28 1.74
CA TYR A 513 24.09 3.28 2.73
C TYR A 513 24.67 3.90 4.00
N ALA A 514 24.77 5.24 4.09
CA ALA A 514 25.26 5.88 5.30
C ALA A 514 24.23 5.70 6.43
N PRO A 515 24.64 5.22 7.63
CA PRO A 515 23.70 5.05 8.73
C PRO A 515 23.10 6.41 9.16
N PRO A 516 21.78 6.50 9.40
CA PRO A 516 21.18 7.66 10.07
C PRO A 516 21.66 7.78 11.52
N GLU A 517 21.61 8.98 12.08
CA GLU A 517 22.14 9.23 13.42
C GLU A 517 21.28 8.55 14.51
N LEU A 518 19.96 8.54 14.32
CA LEU A 518 19.01 7.80 15.14
C LEU A 518 19.39 6.31 15.25
N LEU A 519 19.84 5.68 14.17
CA LEU A 519 20.26 4.28 14.21
C LEU A 519 21.53 4.10 15.06
N ARG A 520 22.51 5.00 14.95
CA ARG A 520 23.73 4.94 15.78
C ARG A 520 23.40 5.07 17.26
N GLN A 521 22.54 6.02 17.61
CA GLN A 521 22.08 6.22 18.98
C GLN A 521 21.33 4.99 19.50
N MET A 522 20.44 4.41 18.70
CA MET A 522 19.70 3.22 19.07
C MET A 522 20.59 1.99 19.23
N ALA A 523 21.61 1.83 18.38
CA ALA A 523 22.60 0.75 18.51
C ALA A 523 23.40 0.88 19.82
N ALA A 524 23.85 2.08 20.16
CA ALA A 524 24.57 2.36 21.41
C ALA A 524 23.70 2.12 22.66
N GLN A 525 22.40 2.41 22.57
CA GLN A 525 21.44 2.30 23.68
C GLN A 525 20.66 0.96 23.70
N GLN A 526 20.92 0.05 22.75
CA GLN A 526 20.17 -1.20 22.56
C GLN A 526 18.64 -1.00 22.47
N ARG A 527 18.23 0.09 21.82
CA ARG A 527 16.80 0.45 21.66
C ARG A 527 16.19 -0.18 20.41
N ARG A 528 14.85 -0.24 20.42
CA ARG A 528 14.00 -0.70 19.32
C ARG A 528 13.03 0.40 18.90
N PHE A 529 12.60 0.39 17.64
CA PHE A 529 11.55 1.28 17.14
C PHE A 529 10.19 0.91 17.74
N HIS A 530 9.96 -0.39 17.91
CA HIS A 530 8.77 -0.97 18.51
C HIS A 530 9.13 -1.71 19.80
N PRO A 531 9.05 -1.05 20.97
CA PRO A 531 9.25 -1.69 22.26
C PRO A 531 8.33 -2.90 22.42
N LEU A 532 8.86 -3.95 23.07
CA LEU A 532 8.14 -5.18 23.38
C LEU A 532 6.99 -4.95 24.36
#